data_AF-A0A0G2HJI6-F1
#
_entry.id   AF-A0A0G2HJI6-F1
#
_cell.length_a   1.000
_cell.length_b   1.000
_cell.length_c   1.000
_cell.angle_alpha   90.00
_cell.angle_beta   90.00
_cell.angle_gamma   90.00
#
_symmetry.space_group_name_H-M   'P 1'
#
loop_
_entity.id
_entity.type
_entity.pdbx_description
1 polymer ?
#
loop_
_entity_poly.entity_id
_entity_poly.type
_entity_poly.pdbx_seq_one_letter_code
_entity_poly.pdbx_strand_id
1 'polypeptide(L)'
;MTTTPNTEALAVASRPAQRRRPVPRALAADVLSHLQLHLQMELQASYDYFRLAVWFAERDLKGFAAFARQEALSEHQHACLVADHLIDRSQPVELATLQPNTDTWDSVEAATKFVFDNEVAVTASAQQIYSMAERAGDYITSVFLDGILQQQTDSEAQAAYMMSRVRLAGEDAAALLLIDQELSRGEDDRPRLAKDGDS
;
A
#
# COMPACT_ATOMS: atom_id res chain seq x y z
N MET A 1 -14.67 -6.68 15.17
CA MET A 1 -13.88 -7.75 15.80
C MET A 1 -12.44 -7.54 15.37
N THR A 2 -11.56 -7.20 16.29
CA THR A 2 -10.14 -6.92 16.04
C THR A 2 -9.38 -8.21 15.81
N THR A 3 -9.12 -8.55 14.54
CA THR A 3 -8.19 -9.61 14.15
C THR A 3 -6.79 -9.02 14.03
N THR A 4 -5.99 -9.24 15.06
CA THR A 4 -4.54 -9.10 15.03
C THR A 4 -3.98 -10.05 13.96
N PRO A 5 -3.04 -9.65 13.09
CA PRO A 5 -2.41 -10.57 12.16
C PRO A 5 -1.56 -11.57 12.94
N ASN A 6 -1.76 -12.85 12.62
CA ASN A 6 -1.11 -13.99 13.26
C ASN A 6 0.36 -14.08 12.81
N THR A 7 1.31 -14.06 13.75
CA THR A 7 2.76 -14.03 13.49
C THR A 7 3.33 -15.38 12.99
N GLU A 8 2.52 -16.44 12.88
CA GLU A 8 2.99 -17.81 12.65
C GLU A 8 3.18 -18.26 11.18
N ALA A 9 2.99 -17.40 10.18
CA ALA A 9 2.91 -17.86 8.77
C ALA A 9 4.18 -17.68 7.90
N LEU A 10 5.38 -17.61 8.47
CA LEU A 10 6.65 -17.58 7.71
C LEU A 10 7.67 -18.55 8.30
N ALA A 11 7.46 -19.84 8.10
CA ALA A 11 8.47 -20.85 8.37
C ALA A 11 9.52 -20.82 7.25
N VAL A 12 10.71 -20.26 7.54
CA VAL A 12 11.85 -20.16 6.62
C VAL A 12 12.22 -21.55 6.08
N ALA A 13 11.79 -21.85 4.87
CA ALA A 13 12.17 -23.09 4.19
C ALA A 13 13.68 -23.04 3.92
N SER A 14 14.41 -24.04 4.42
CA SER A 14 15.88 -24.09 4.29
C SER A 14 16.27 -24.30 2.82
N ARG A 15 16.64 -23.20 2.13
CA ARG A 15 17.14 -23.24 0.76
C ARG A 15 18.47 -24.01 0.70
N PRO A 16 18.70 -24.85 -0.34
CA PRO A 16 19.98 -25.53 -0.55
C PRO A 16 21.11 -24.50 -0.63
N ALA A 17 22.33 -24.91 -0.26
CA ALA A 17 23.52 -24.07 -0.21
C ALA A 17 23.98 -23.58 -1.61
N GLN A 18 23.16 -22.80 -2.28
CA GLN A 18 23.58 -21.99 -3.42
C GLN A 18 24.39 -20.81 -2.89
N ARG A 19 25.41 -20.42 -3.65
CA ARG A 19 26.41 -19.39 -3.32
C ARG A 19 25.70 -18.17 -2.70
N ARG A 20 25.77 -18.03 -1.38
CA ARG A 20 25.17 -16.89 -0.67
C ARG A 20 25.84 -15.62 -1.18
N ARG A 21 25.05 -14.63 -1.60
CA ARG A 21 25.58 -13.29 -1.91
C ARG A 21 26.40 -12.80 -0.70
N PRO A 22 27.51 -12.08 -0.91
CA PRO A 22 28.25 -11.46 0.18
C PRO A 22 27.32 -10.54 0.98
N VAL A 23 27.22 -10.75 2.29
CA VAL A 23 26.36 -9.94 3.17
C VAL A 23 27.15 -8.71 3.62
N PRO A 24 26.80 -7.48 3.19
CA PRO A 24 27.58 -6.29 3.54
C PRO A 24 27.48 -5.94 5.03
N ARG A 25 26.29 -6.16 5.62
CA ARG A 25 25.98 -5.96 7.04
C ARG A 25 24.79 -6.83 7.43
N ALA A 26 24.79 -7.38 8.64
CA ALA A 26 23.66 -8.16 9.14
C ALA A 26 22.39 -7.30 9.24
N LEU A 27 21.24 -7.89 8.93
CA LEU A 27 19.91 -7.34 9.18
C LEU A 27 19.34 -8.07 10.41
N ALA A 28 18.74 -7.34 11.35
CA ALA A 28 18.11 -7.97 12.51
C ALA A 28 16.95 -8.87 12.05
N ALA A 29 16.83 -10.06 12.65
CA ALA A 29 15.84 -11.05 12.24
C ALA A 29 14.40 -10.50 12.28
N ASP A 30 14.07 -9.72 13.31
CA ASP A 30 12.74 -9.12 13.44
C ASP A 30 12.47 -8.09 12.34
N VAL A 31 13.47 -7.28 11.97
CA VAL A 31 13.35 -6.31 10.86
C VAL A 31 13.16 -7.03 9.53
N LEU A 32 13.90 -8.11 9.30
CA LEU A 32 13.73 -8.97 8.11
C LEU A 32 12.30 -9.53 8.04
N SER A 33 11.82 -10.12 9.14
CA SER A 33 10.47 -10.69 9.21
C SER A 33 9.40 -9.65 8.90
N HIS A 34 9.51 -8.45 9.46
CA HIS A 34 8.53 -7.39 9.20
C HIS A 34 8.63 -6.79 7.80
N LEU A 35 9.81 -6.68 7.19
CA LEU A 35 9.95 -6.29 5.78
C LEU A 35 9.29 -7.32 4.84
N GLN A 36 9.42 -8.61 5.13
CA GLN A 36 8.71 -9.65 4.37
C GLN A 36 7.19 -9.58 4.53
N LEU A 37 6.71 -9.30 5.75
CA LEU A 37 5.29 -9.06 5.99
C LEU A 37 4.78 -7.81 5.25
N HIS A 38 5.54 -6.72 5.25
CA HIS A 38 5.17 -5.50 4.55
C HIS A 38 5.18 -5.69 3.02
N LEU A 39 6.18 -6.39 2.47
CA LEU A 39 6.16 -6.82 1.06
C LEU A 39 4.87 -7.57 0.72
N GLN A 40 4.44 -8.49 1.60
CA GLN A 40 3.19 -9.22 1.42
C GLN A 40 1.95 -8.31 1.53
N MET A 41 1.98 -7.29 2.39
CA MET A 41 0.93 -6.27 2.46
C MET A 41 0.81 -5.49 1.16
N GLU A 42 1.92 -5.05 0.55
CA GLU A 42 1.89 -4.30 -0.72
C GLU A 42 1.34 -5.17 -1.88
N LEU A 43 1.72 -6.45 -1.92
CA LEU A 43 1.15 -7.38 -2.91
C LEU A 43 -0.35 -7.60 -2.71
N GLN A 44 -0.79 -7.67 -1.44
CA GLN A 44 -2.20 -7.81 -1.10
C GLN A 44 -2.97 -6.53 -1.47
N ALA A 45 -2.42 -5.36 -1.15
CA ALA A 45 -2.97 -4.05 -1.51
C ALA A 45 -3.13 -3.91 -3.03
N SER A 46 -2.10 -4.28 -3.80
CA SER A 46 -2.16 -4.32 -5.27
C SER A 46 -3.32 -5.17 -5.79
N TYR A 47 -3.50 -6.37 -5.23
CA TYR A 47 -4.60 -7.24 -5.60
C TYR A 47 -5.97 -6.67 -5.21
N ASP A 48 -6.09 -6.08 -4.03
CA ASP A 48 -7.33 -5.50 -3.53
C ASP A 48 -7.73 -4.23 -4.29
N TYR A 49 -6.77 -3.40 -4.69
CA TYR A 49 -7.01 -2.28 -5.61
C TYR A 49 -7.46 -2.75 -6.99
N PHE A 50 -6.93 -3.85 -7.51
CA PHE A 50 -7.43 -4.43 -8.75
C PHE A 50 -8.87 -4.94 -8.61
N ARG A 51 -9.21 -5.55 -7.47
CA ARG A 51 -10.60 -5.94 -7.16
C ARG A 51 -11.54 -4.74 -7.11
N LEU A 52 -11.11 -3.64 -6.50
CA LEU A 52 -11.85 -2.37 -6.50
C LEU A 52 -12.06 -1.85 -7.92
N ALA A 53 -11.01 -1.87 -8.75
CA ALA A 53 -11.09 -1.42 -10.14
C ALA A 53 -12.15 -2.19 -10.93
N VAL A 54 -12.19 -3.52 -10.76
CA VAL A 54 -13.23 -4.38 -11.35
C VAL A 54 -14.61 -4.01 -10.80
N TRP A 55 -14.75 -3.89 -9.48
CA TRP A 55 -16.03 -3.59 -8.83
C TRP A 55 -16.62 -2.24 -9.27
N PHE A 56 -15.77 -1.21 -9.44
CA PHE A 56 -16.18 0.09 -9.96
C PHE A 56 -16.55 0.03 -11.44
N ALA A 57 -15.79 -0.71 -12.25
CA ALA A 57 -16.07 -0.88 -13.67
C ALA A 57 -17.42 -1.59 -13.93
N GLU A 58 -17.78 -2.58 -13.12
CA GLU A 58 -19.09 -3.26 -13.18
C GLU A 58 -20.28 -2.34 -12.85
N ARG A 59 -20.02 -1.14 -12.33
CA ARG A 59 -21.01 -0.12 -11.95
C ARG A 59 -20.95 1.13 -12.82
N ASP A 60 -20.26 1.06 -13.96
CA ASP A 60 -20.07 2.17 -14.90
C ASP A 60 -19.39 3.41 -14.28
N LEU A 61 -18.64 3.24 -13.19
CA LEU A 61 -17.84 4.27 -12.53
C LEU A 61 -16.41 4.25 -13.08
N LYS A 62 -16.25 4.83 -14.27
CA LYS A 62 -15.03 4.74 -15.07
C LYS A 62 -13.82 5.42 -14.41
N GLY A 63 -14.02 6.60 -13.82
CA GLY A 63 -12.95 7.33 -13.15
C GLY A 63 -12.46 6.61 -11.90
N PHE A 64 -13.36 6.13 -11.05
CA PHE A 64 -13.00 5.31 -9.90
C PHE A 64 -12.27 4.03 -10.30
N ALA A 65 -12.73 3.36 -11.36
CA ALA A 65 -12.06 2.17 -11.89
C ALA A 65 -10.64 2.46 -12.40
N ALA A 66 -10.46 3.59 -13.10
CA ALA A 66 -9.15 4.01 -13.59
C ALA A 66 -8.19 4.36 -12.44
N PHE A 67 -8.68 5.10 -11.44
CA PHE A 67 -7.94 5.41 -10.22
C PHE A 67 -7.47 4.13 -9.51
N ALA A 68 -8.40 3.22 -9.16
CA ALA A 68 -8.05 2.00 -8.44
C ALA A 68 -7.10 1.09 -9.24
N ARG A 69 -7.20 1.09 -10.57
CA ARG A 69 -6.24 0.37 -11.42
C ARG A 69 -4.84 0.98 -11.34
N GLN A 70 -4.73 2.31 -11.28
CA GLN A 70 -3.44 2.98 -11.14
C GLN A 70 -2.81 2.68 -9.78
N GLU A 71 -3.59 2.73 -8.70
CA GLU A 71 -3.14 2.34 -7.36
C GLU A 71 -2.68 0.88 -7.32
N ALA A 72 -3.41 -0.04 -7.96
CA ALA A 72 -3.00 -1.44 -8.06
C ALA A 72 -1.59 -1.62 -8.68
N LEU A 73 -1.26 -0.80 -9.69
CA LEU A 73 0.06 -0.79 -10.30
C LEU A 73 1.11 -0.14 -9.39
N SER A 74 0.75 0.92 -8.66
CA SER A 74 1.64 1.59 -7.70
C SER A 74 2.03 0.64 -6.57
N GLU A 75 1.06 -0.05 -5.96
CA GLU A 75 1.33 -0.99 -4.87
C GLU A 75 2.17 -2.19 -5.33
N HIS A 76 2.02 -2.62 -6.59
CA HIS A 76 2.90 -3.62 -7.16
C HIS A 76 4.35 -3.12 -7.26
N GLN A 77 4.54 -1.83 -7.59
CA GLN A 77 5.86 -1.21 -7.61
C GLN A 77 6.43 -1.07 -6.20
N HIS A 78 5.62 -0.71 -5.20
CA HIS A 78 6.03 -0.69 -3.80
C HIS A 78 6.53 -2.07 -3.34
N ALA A 79 5.78 -3.14 -3.66
CA ALA A 79 6.21 -4.51 -3.39
C ALA A 79 7.57 -4.84 -4.03
N CYS A 80 7.79 -4.40 -5.27
CA CYS A 80 9.08 -4.57 -5.96
C CYS A 80 10.21 -3.83 -5.24
N LEU A 81 9.98 -2.59 -4.79
CA LEU A 81 10.97 -1.80 -4.05
C LEU A 81 11.41 -2.49 -2.75
N VAL A 82 10.46 -3.06 -2.00
CA VAL A 82 10.78 -3.82 -0.78
C VAL A 82 11.57 -5.09 -1.11
N ALA A 83 11.20 -5.80 -2.20
CA ALA A 83 11.92 -6.99 -2.65
C ALA A 83 13.36 -6.67 -3.06
N ASP A 84 13.56 -5.58 -3.81
CA ASP A 84 14.88 -5.11 -4.24
C ASP A 84 15.74 -4.73 -3.02
N HIS A 85 15.17 -4.02 -2.04
CA HIS A 85 15.88 -3.71 -0.79
C HIS A 85 16.34 -4.98 -0.06
N LEU A 86 15.48 -5.99 0.07
CA LEU A 86 15.85 -7.27 0.68
C LEU A 86 16.98 -7.98 -0.10
N ILE A 87 16.89 -7.99 -1.42
CA ILE A 87 17.89 -8.61 -2.32
C ILE A 87 19.25 -7.89 -2.22
N ASP A 88 19.25 -6.56 -2.16
CA ASP A 88 20.44 -5.73 -2.03
C ASP A 88 21.08 -5.87 -0.64
N ARG A 89 20.25 -6.11 0.38
CA ARG A 89 20.69 -6.50 1.73
C ARG A 89 21.09 -7.98 1.85
N SER A 90 21.14 -8.69 0.71
CA SER A 90 21.50 -10.11 0.62
C SER A 90 20.64 -11.02 1.50
N GLN A 91 19.38 -10.65 1.67
CA GLN A 91 18.38 -11.41 2.40
C GLN A 91 17.55 -12.29 1.45
N PRO A 92 17.03 -13.44 1.92
CA PRO A 92 16.03 -14.17 1.15
C PRO A 92 14.75 -13.36 1.02
N VAL A 93 14.08 -13.49 -0.12
CA VAL A 93 12.72 -13.00 -0.35
C VAL A 93 11.81 -14.23 -0.45
N GLU A 94 10.80 -14.27 0.41
CA GLU A 94 9.75 -15.28 0.43
C GLU A 94 8.42 -14.61 0.07
N LEU A 95 7.72 -15.16 -0.92
CA LEU A 95 6.40 -14.70 -1.34
C LEU A 95 5.37 -15.69 -0.82
N ALA A 96 4.45 -15.23 0.04
CA ALA A 96 3.37 -16.06 0.53
C ALA A 96 2.20 -16.09 -0.47
N THR A 97 1.24 -16.97 -0.23
CA THR A 97 -0.01 -16.98 -0.99
C THR A 97 -0.85 -15.77 -0.57
N LEU A 98 -1.39 -15.03 -1.54
CA LEU A 98 -2.31 -13.92 -1.26
C LEU A 98 -3.56 -14.43 -0.55
N GLN A 99 -4.10 -13.64 0.36
CA GLN A 99 -5.33 -14.03 1.06
C GLN A 99 -6.52 -13.90 0.09
N PRO A 100 -7.28 -14.99 -0.15
CA PRO A 100 -8.51 -14.88 -0.91
C PRO A 100 -9.51 -14.08 -0.08
N ASN A 101 -9.86 -12.89 -0.56
CA ASN A 101 -10.93 -12.10 0.02
C ASN A 101 -12.13 -12.13 -0.94
N THR A 102 -13.23 -12.74 -0.49
CA THR A 102 -14.49 -12.83 -1.24
C THR A 102 -15.47 -11.72 -0.89
N ASP A 103 -15.17 -10.91 0.14
CA ASP A 103 -16.07 -9.87 0.59
C ASP A 103 -16.16 -8.76 -0.46
N THR A 104 -17.37 -8.32 -0.75
CA THR A 104 -17.63 -7.20 -1.66
C THR A 104 -18.03 -5.96 -0.89
N TRP A 105 -18.02 -4.82 -1.57
CA TRP A 105 -18.47 -3.55 -1.00
C TRP A 105 -19.95 -3.30 -1.34
N ASP A 106 -20.70 -2.80 -0.38
CA ASP A 106 -22.14 -2.49 -0.53
C ASP A 106 -22.38 -1.11 -1.16
N SER A 107 -21.37 -0.22 -1.13
CA SER A 107 -21.46 1.14 -1.67
C SER A 107 -20.09 1.72 -2.04
N VAL A 108 -20.09 2.82 -2.79
CA VAL A 108 -18.86 3.58 -3.09
C VAL A 108 -18.22 4.14 -1.81
N GLU A 109 -19.03 4.51 -0.82
CA GLU A 109 -18.51 4.91 0.50
C GLU A 109 -17.80 3.75 1.21
N ALA A 110 -18.38 2.55 1.20
CA ALA A 110 -17.74 1.37 1.78
C ALA A 110 -16.42 1.02 1.05
N ALA A 111 -16.41 1.13 -0.28
CA ALA A 111 -15.21 0.91 -1.10
C ALA A 111 -14.10 1.93 -0.80
N THR A 112 -14.43 3.22 -0.76
CA THR A 112 -13.45 4.28 -0.45
C THR A 112 -12.99 4.28 1.01
N LYS A 113 -13.85 3.85 1.94
CA LYS A 113 -13.43 3.56 3.32
C LYS A 113 -12.39 2.44 3.36
N PHE A 114 -12.61 1.36 2.63
CA PHE A 114 -11.65 0.26 2.56
C PHE A 114 -10.29 0.73 2.04
N VAL A 115 -10.28 1.56 0.99
CA VAL A 115 -9.06 2.21 0.48
C VAL A 115 -8.33 2.98 1.58
N PHE A 116 -9.04 3.87 2.28
CA PHE A 116 -8.45 4.64 3.38
C PHE A 116 -7.90 3.78 4.51
N ASP A 117 -8.66 2.76 4.95
CA ASP A 117 -8.20 1.86 6.01
C ASP A 117 -6.95 1.08 5.59
N ASN A 118 -6.85 0.69 4.31
CA ASN A 118 -5.69 -0.01 3.76
C ASN A 118 -4.44 0.88 3.77
N GLU A 119 -4.54 2.12 3.28
CA GLU A 119 -3.41 3.07 3.30
C GLU A 119 -2.89 3.31 4.71
N VAL A 120 -3.79 3.54 5.68
CA VAL A 120 -3.41 3.72 7.09
C VAL A 120 -2.68 2.48 7.64
N ALA A 121 -3.13 1.28 7.26
CA ALA A 121 -2.50 0.04 7.70
C ALA A 121 -1.10 -0.17 7.08
N VAL A 122 -0.93 0.13 5.80
CA VAL A 122 0.36 0.07 5.09
C VAL A 122 1.36 1.04 5.72
N THR A 123 0.95 2.29 5.95
CA THR A 123 1.79 3.30 6.62
C THR A 123 2.19 2.87 8.03
N ALA A 124 1.25 2.34 8.81
CA ALA A 124 1.54 1.86 10.17
C ALA A 124 2.58 0.74 10.16
N SER A 125 2.52 -0.17 9.17
CA SER A 125 3.53 -1.22 8.97
C SER A 125 4.91 -0.62 8.70
N ALA A 126 5.01 0.34 7.78
CA ALA A 126 6.26 1.02 7.46
C ALA A 126 6.85 1.77 8.67
N GLN A 127 6.02 2.49 9.44
CA GLN A 127 6.42 3.18 10.67
C GLN A 127 6.94 2.21 11.75
N GLN A 128 6.29 1.05 11.89
CA GLN A 128 6.75 0.02 12.81
C GLN A 128 8.14 -0.49 12.43
N ILE A 129 8.37 -0.79 11.15
CA ILE A 129 9.68 -1.25 10.67
C ILE A 129 10.72 -0.16 10.87
N TYR A 130 10.37 1.10 10.59
CA TYR A 130 11.26 2.25 10.79
C TYR A 130 11.77 2.30 12.23
N SER A 131 10.85 2.22 13.19
CA SER A 131 11.19 2.24 14.62
C SER A 131 12.04 1.05 15.05
N MET A 132 11.87 -0.11 14.43
CA MET A 132 12.68 -1.30 14.69
C MET A 132 14.08 -1.16 14.09
N ALA A 133 14.19 -0.63 12.87
CA ALA A 133 15.45 -0.36 12.18
C ALA A 133 16.31 0.63 12.97
N GLU A 134 15.73 1.75 13.41
CA GLU A 134 16.42 2.73 14.25
C GLU A 134 16.92 2.13 15.58
N ARG A 135 16.08 1.34 16.27
CA ARG A 135 16.48 0.66 17.51
C ARG A 135 17.60 -0.36 17.31
N ALA A 136 17.66 -0.97 16.13
CA ALA A 136 18.72 -1.90 15.75
C ALA A 136 19.98 -1.19 15.19
N GLY A 137 19.96 0.14 15.02
CA GLY A 137 21.02 0.89 14.37
C GLY A 137 21.16 0.60 12.87
N ASP A 138 20.09 0.13 12.22
CA ASP A 138 20.06 -0.13 10.78
C ASP A 138 19.58 1.08 9.97
N TYR A 139 20.43 2.10 9.94
CA TYR A 139 20.15 3.35 9.21
C TYR A 139 19.96 3.16 7.70
N ILE A 140 20.42 2.06 7.11
CA ILE A 140 20.20 1.78 5.68
C ILE A 140 18.73 1.47 5.45
N THR A 141 18.12 0.65 6.33
CA THR A 141 16.67 0.37 6.26
C THR A 141 15.86 1.62 6.63
N SER A 142 16.30 2.42 7.60
CA SER A 142 15.62 3.69 7.93
C SER A 142 15.56 4.65 6.74
N VAL A 143 16.69 4.88 6.05
CA VAL A 143 16.74 5.76 4.87
C VAL A 143 15.91 5.22 3.70
N PHE A 144 15.88 3.90 3.52
CA PHE A 144 14.97 3.28 2.56
C PHE A 144 13.50 3.58 2.89
N LEU A 145 13.12 3.45 4.16
CA LEU A 145 11.76 3.70 4.62
C LEU A 145 11.38 5.18 4.65
N ASP A 146 12.34 6.13 4.76
CA ASP A 146 12.05 7.56 4.59
C ASP A 146 11.36 7.82 3.24
N GLY A 147 11.82 7.18 2.17
CA GLY A 147 11.24 7.31 0.83
C GLY A 147 9.82 6.71 0.73
N ILE A 148 9.55 5.62 1.44
CA ILE A 148 8.21 5.00 1.51
C ILE A 148 7.26 5.90 2.31
N LEU A 149 7.68 6.35 3.50
CA LEU A 149 6.85 7.18 4.38
C LEU A 149 6.51 8.55 3.75
N GLN A 150 7.43 9.10 2.95
CA GLN A 150 7.16 10.31 2.19
C GLN A 150 6.04 10.11 1.16
N GLN A 151 6.01 8.96 0.47
CA GLN A 151 4.95 8.62 -0.48
C GLN A 151 3.62 8.34 0.24
N GLN A 152 3.65 7.55 1.34
CA GLN A 152 2.45 7.24 2.12
C GLN A 152 1.75 8.48 2.69
N THR A 153 2.48 9.57 2.96
CA THR A 153 1.87 10.85 3.36
C THR A 153 0.91 11.36 2.27
N ASP A 154 1.32 11.27 1.01
CA ASP A 154 0.47 11.67 -0.12
C ASP A 154 -0.65 10.65 -0.36
N SER A 155 -0.39 9.33 -0.23
CA SER A 155 -1.41 8.27 -0.39
C SER A 155 -2.54 8.40 0.63
N GLU A 156 -2.22 8.55 1.92
CA GLU A 156 -3.21 8.72 2.99
C GLU A 156 -4.06 9.98 2.77
N ALA A 157 -3.43 11.09 2.36
CA ALA A 157 -4.13 12.32 2.08
C ALA A 157 -5.07 12.19 0.86
N GLN A 158 -4.68 11.42 -0.17
CA GLN A 158 -5.52 11.15 -1.33
C GLN A 158 -6.72 10.27 -0.98
N ALA A 159 -6.48 9.19 -0.25
CA ALA A 159 -7.53 8.30 0.23
C ALA A 159 -8.54 9.04 1.14
N ALA A 160 -8.05 9.86 2.08
CA ALA A 160 -8.87 10.66 2.98
C ALA A 160 -9.73 11.68 2.22
N TYR A 161 -9.14 12.37 1.23
CA TYR A 161 -9.85 13.32 0.39
C TYR A 161 -10.98 12.66 -0.41
N MET A 162 -10.66 11.58 -1.12
CA MET A 162 -11.65 10.83 -1.91
C MET A 162 -12.80 10.32 -1.05
N MET A 163 -12.49 9.70 0.09
CA MET A 163 -13.50 9.22 1.05
C MET A 163 -14.38 10.36 1.58
N SER A 164 -13.80 11.53 1.85
CA SER A 164 -14.55 12.72 2.30
C SER A 164 -15.45 13.28 1.20
N ARG A 165 -14.99 13.31 -0.06
CA ARG A 165 -15.79 13.73 -1.22
C ARG A 165 -16.97 12.79 -1.46
N VAL A 166 -16.76 11.48 -1.37
CA VAL A 166 -17.84 10.48 -1.50
C VAL A 166 -18.85 10.61 -0.36
N ARG A 167 -18.40 10.81 0.88
CA ARG A 167 -19.30 11.08 2.02
C ARG A 167 -20.11 12.35 1.84
N LEU A 168 -19.51 13.39 1.28
CA LEU A 168 -20.21 14.64 0.98
C LEU A 168 -21.29 14.45 -0.09
N ALA A 169 -21.05 13.61 -1.10
CA ALA A 169 -22.03 13.25 -2.11
C ALA A 169 -23.22 12.45 -1.54
N GLY A 170 -22.98 11.62 -0.51
CA GLY A 170 -24.01 10.80 0.10
C GLY A 170 -24.64 9.83 -0.91
N GLU A 171 -25.97 9.82 -1.00
CA GLU A 171 -26.73 8.99 -1.94
C GLU A 171 -27.04 9.70 -3.28
N ASP A 172 -26.51 10.91 -3.50
CA ASP A 172 -26.74 11.65 -4.75
C ASP A 172 -25.90 11.09 -5.91
N ALA A 173 -26.56 10.38 -6.81
CA ALA A 173 -25.95 9.79 -8.00
C ALA A 173 -25.31 10.84 -8.92
N ALA A 174 -25.87 12.05 -9.02
CA ALA A 174 -25.28 13.11 -9.85
C ALA A 174 -23.97 13.61 -9.24
N ALA A 175 -23.91 13.77 -7.92
CA ALA A 175 -22.69 14.12 -7.21
C ALA A 175 -21.59 13.05 -7.36
N LEU A 176 -21.95 11.76 -7.27
CA LEU A 176 -21.01 10.67 -7.52
C LEU A 176 -20.45 10.65 -8.94
N LEU A 177 -21.29 10.92 -9.95
CA LEU A 177 -20.84 11.02 -11.34
C LEU A 177 -19.91 12.21 -11.59
N LEU A 178 -20.06 13.32 -10.84
CA LEU A 178 -19.11 14.44 -10.90
C LEU A 178 -17.74 14.03 -10.35
N ILE A 179 -17.71 13.33 -9.21
CA ILE A 179 -16.45 12.81 -8.63
C ILE A 179 -15.80 11.80 -9.59
N ASP A 180 -16.59 10.92 -10.20
CA ASP A 180 -16.08 9.97 -11.19
C ASP A 180 -15.43 10.68 -12.39
N GLN A 181 -16.06 11.75 -12.89
CA GLN A 181 -15.48 12.55 -13.97
C GLN A 181 -14.18 13.25 -13.57
N GLU A 182 -14.08 13.77 -12.35
CA GLU A 182 -12.84 14.36 -11.81
C GLU A 182 -11.71 13.31 -11.79
N LEU A 183 -11.96 12.12 -11.20
CA LEU A 183 -10.99 11.03 -11.16
C LEU A 183 -10.53 10.58 -12.56
N SER A 184 -11.42 10.63 -13.55
CA SER A 184 -11.09 10.24 -14.92
C SER A 184 -10.08 11.17 -15.60
N ARG A 185 -9.89 12.40 -15.10
CA ARG A 185 -8.90 13.36 -15.60
C ARG A 185 -7.51 13.12 -15.02
N GLY A 186 -7.41 12.39 -13.90
CA GLY A 186 -6.15 12.13 -13.22
C GLY A 186 -5.52 13.38 -12.59
N GLU A 187 -6.32 14.42 -12.32
CA GLU A 187 -5.87 15.67 -11.70
C GLU A 187 -5.93 15.53 -10.17
N ASP A 188 -4.88 15.99 -9.48
CA ASP A 188 -4.87 16.09 -8.01
C ASP A 188 -5.60 17.37 -7.58
N ASP A 189 -6.93 17.27 -7.44
CA ASP A 189 -7.79 18.39 -7.02
C ASP A 189 -7.80 18.63 -5.49
N ARG A 190 -6.88 18.03 -4.73
CA ARG A 190 -6.79 18.27 -3.29
C ARG A 190 -6.44 19.74 -3.03
N PRO A 191 -7.12 20.42 -2.09
CA PRO A 191 -6.81 21.80 -1.77
C PRO A 191 -5.41 21.90 -1.13
N ARG A 192 -4.47 22.59 -1.81
CA ARG A 192 -3.15 22.94 -1.27
C ARG A 192 -3.10 24.44 -0.96
N LEU A 193 -2.67 24.78 0.26
CA LEU A 193 -2.60 26.17 0.74
C LEU A 193 -1.25 26.84 0.44
N ALA A 194 -0.19 26.05 0.34
CA ALA A 194 1.04 26.53 -0.25
C ALA A 194 0.78 26.73 -1.74
N LYS A 195 1.14 27.91 -2.28
CA LYS A 195 1.20 28.06 -3.74
C LYS A 195 2.18 27.01 -4.24
N ASP A 196 1.83 26.30 -5.30
CA ASP A 196 2.81 25.52 -6.05
C ASP A 196 4.00 26.43 -6.28
N GLY A 197 5.15 26.03 -5.74
CA GLY A 197 6.37 26.79 -5.92
C GLY A 197 6.61 26.88 -7.42
N ASP A 198 6.57 28.10 -7.97
CA ASP A 198 7.07 28.42 -9.30
C ASP A 198 8.36 27.63 -9.51
N SER A 199 8.31 26.66 -10.43
CA SER A 199 9.49 26.05 -11.05
C SER A 199 9.74 26.75 -12.37
#